data_AF-A0A1U7LNV5-F1
#
_entry.id   AF-A0A1U7LNV5-F1
#
_cell.length_a   1.000
_cell.length_b   1.000
_cell.length_c   1.000
_cell.angle_alpha   90.00
_cell.angle_beta   90.00
_cell.angle_gamma   90.00
#
_symmetry.space_group_name_H-M   'P 1'
#
loop_
_entity.id
_entity.type
_entity.pdbx_description
1 polymer ?
#
loop_
_entity_poly.entity_id
_entity_poly.type
_entity_poly.pdbx_seq_one_letter_code
_entity_poly.pdbx_strand_id
1 'polypeptide(L)'
;MVWIIRRKSRYLSSLLWLIAFIFACLFTTIIPSKKPVVSNEKHIFHSGRRSNAAFISLCRNSELYQMAGSIRQIEDRFNKKFNYPWLFFNDEPFSEEFIRVTSSLVSGPTEYAIVPHAHWSYPEWVDLQKAKEGRDALAAQNVIYGESESYRHMCRYMSGFFHQQEILKKYDYYWRVEPSIQ
;
A
#
# COMPACT_ATOMS: atom_id res chain seq x y z
N MET A 1 -47.61 -29.68 -25.02
CA MET A 1 -47.78 -30.58 -26.17
C MET A 1 -46.41 -30.74 -26.83
N VAL A 2 -45.79 -31.90 -26.66
CA VAL A 2 -44.52 -32.31 -27.26
C VAL A 2 -44.67 -32.34 -28.78
N TRP A 3 -43.66 -31.93 -29.57
CA TRP A 3 -43.23 -32.66 -30.78
C TRP A 3 -41.75 -32.38 -31.12
N ILE A 4 -41.07 -33.48 -31.38
CA ILE A 4 -39.67 -33.69 -31.76
C ILE A 4 -39.54 -33.59 -33.29
N ILE A 5 -38.44 -33.04 -33.83
CA ILE A 5 -37.88 -33.46 -35.13
C ILE A 5 -36.36 -33.61 -35.03
N ARG A 6 -35.88 -34.76 -35.53
CA ARG A 6 -34.53 -35.32 -35.54
C ARG A 6 -33.90 -35.06 -36.93
N ARG A 7 -32.56 -34.91 -37.03
CA ARG A 7 -31.62 -35.73 -37.88
C ARG A 7 -30.36 -34.97 -38.37
N LYS A 8 -29.20 -35.56 -38.02
CA LYS A 8 -27.86 -35.62 -38.69
C LYS A 8 -27.18 -34.33 -39.21
N SER A 9 -25.96 -34.08 -38.77
CA SER A 9 -24.74 -34.62 -39.42
C SER A 9 -23.50 -34.40 -38.55
N ARG A 10 -22.77 -35.48 -38.28
CA ARG A 10 -21.43 -35.47 -37.67
C ARG A 10 -20.44 -35.09 -38.79
N TYR A 11 -19.23 -34.64 -38.45
CA TYR A 11 -18.12 -34.28 -39.36
C TYR A 11 -17.94 -32.79 -39.75
N LEU A 12 -18.37 -31.83 -38.92
CA LEU A 12 -17.95 -30.41 -39.08
C LEU A 12 -17.38 -29.78 -37.79
N SER A 13 -16.98 -30.58 -36.80
CA SER A 13 -16.53 -30.09 -35.48
C SER A 13 -15.03 -30.30 -35.21
N SER A 14 -14.28 -30.96 -36.08
CA SER A 14 -12.86 -31.26 -35.86
C SER A 14 -11.90 -30.25 -36.51
N LEU A 15 -12.32 -29.51 -37.54
CA LEU A 15 -11.46 -28.52 -38.20
C LEU A 15 -11.50 -27.15 -37.48
N LEU A 16 -12.64 -26.79 -36.88
CA LEU A 16 -12.78 -25.56 -36.08
C LEU A 16 -12.02 -25.63 -34.74
N TRP A 17 -11.85 -26.81 -34.17
CA TRP A 17 -11.08 -27.01 -32.93
C TRP A 17 -9.56 -26.94 -33.15
N LEU A 18 -9.06 -27.29 -34.34
CA LEU A 18 -7.64 -27.16 -34.69
C LEU A 18 -7.23 -25.70 -34.93
N ILE A 19 -8.10 -24.90 -35.54
CA ILE A 19 -7.84 -23.46 -35.78
C ILE A 19 -7.85 -22.67 -34.46
N ALA A 20 -8.74 -23.02 -33.53
CA ALA A 20 -8.79 -22.40 -32.20
C ALA A 20 -7.53 -22.70 -31.34
N PHE A 21 -6.91 -23.87 -31.51
CA PHE A 21 -5.70 -24.24 -30.78
C PHE A 21 -4.45 -23.50 -31.30
N ILE A 22 -4.36 -23.24 -32.60
CA ILE A 22 -3.23 -22.52 -33.21
C ILE A 22 -3.27 -21.02 -32.84
N PHE A 23 -4.46 -20.42 -32.74
CA PHE A 23 -4.60 -19.02 -32.29
C PHE A 23 -4.29 -18.82 -30.79
N ALA A 24 -4.58 -19.82 -29.95
CA ALA A 24 -4.23 -19.78 -28.52
C ALA A 24 -2.70 -19.84 -28.29
N CYS A 25 -1.94 -20.55 -29.14
CA CYS A 25 -0.48 -20.64 -29.04
C CYS A 25 0.26 -19.39 -29.55
N LEU A 26 -0.36 -18.56 -30.39
CA LEU A 26 0.25 -17.32 -30.89
C LEU A 26 0.07 -16.11 -29.94
N PHE A 27 -0.84 -16.19 -28.97
CA PHE A 27 -1.07 -15.13 -27.97
C PHE A 27 -0.37 -15.35 -26.62
N THR A 28 0.25 -16.51 -26.39
CA THR A 28 0.95 -16.83 -25.13
C THR A 28 2.39 -16.30 -25.03
N THR A 29 2.90 -15.59 -26.04
CA THR A 29 4.33 -15.18 -26.09
C THR A 29 4.61 -13.73 -25.70
N ILE A 30 3.66 -13.00 -25.11
CA ILE A 30 3.92 -11.67 -24.54
C ILE A 30 3.24 -11.53 -23.17
N ILE A 31 3.69 -12.33 -22.20
CA ILE A 31 3.52 -12.00 -20.78
C ILE A 31 4.80 -11.23 -20.38
N PRO A 32 4.72 -9.96 -19.94
CA PRO A 32 5.89 -9.28 -19.44
C PRO A 32 6.41 -10.04 -18.22
N SER A 33 7.66 -10.51 -18.30
CA SER A 33 8.37 -11.14 -17.20
C SER A 33 8.33 -10.20 -15.98
N LYS A 34 7.62 -10.60 -14.92
CA LYS A 34 7.74 -9.95 -13.62
C LYS A 34 9.20 -10.11 -13.20
N LYS A 35 9.96 -9.00 -13.23
CA LYS A 35 11.32 -8.99 -12.70
C LYS A 35 11.28 -9.54 -11.27
N PRO A 36 12.15 -10.49 -10.89
CA PRO A 36 12.17 -10.99 -9.53
C PRO A 36 12.50 -9.81 -8.60
N VAL A 37 11.55 -9.46 -7.75
CA VAL A 37 11.82 -8.60 -6.60
C VAL A 37 12.73 -9.42 -5.69
N VAL A 38 13.98 -8.98 -5.53
CA VAL A 38 14.93 -9.64 -4.62
C VAL A 38 14.50 -9.31 -3.19
N SER A 39 13.61 -10.12 -2.63
CA SER A 39 13.31 -10.11 -1.20
C SER A 39 14.34 -10.98 -0.50
N ASN A 40 15.18 -10.35 0.32
CA ASN A 40 16.20 -11.03 1.11
C ASN A 40 15.51 -11.67 2.34
N GLU A 41 14.84 -12.81 2.16
CA GLU A 41 14.10 -13.47 3.24
C GLU A 41 15.05 -14.21 4.19
N LYS A 42 15.37 -13.59 5.33
CA LYS A 42 15.89 -14.30 6.51
C LYS A 42 14.72 -15.00 7.21
N HIS A 43 14.59 -16.31 7.03
CA HIS A 43 13.61 -17.11 7.78
C HIS A 43 14.08 -17.33 9.22
N ILE A 44 13.62 -16.49 10.15
CA ILE A 44 13.76 -16.70 11.60
C ILE A 44 12.51 -17.45 12.09
N PHE A 45 12.70 -18.69 12.52
CA PHE A 45 11.63 -19.55 13.05
C PHE A 45 11.14 -19.05 14.41
N HIS A 46 9.95 -18.45 14.45
CA HIS A 46 9.19 -18.27 15.69
C HIS A 46 8.16 -19.40 15.86
N SER A 47 8.17 -20.04 17.03
CA SER A 47 7.38 -21.23 17.39
C SER A 47 5.87 -21.00 17.57
N GLY A 48 5.31 -19.97 16.95
CA GLY A 48 3.88 -19.68 16.91
C GLY A 48 3.50 -19.09 15.55
N ARG A 49 2.35 -19.49 15.01
CA ARG A 49 1.83 -18.93 13.76
C ARG A 49 1.55 -17.45 13.96
N ARG A 50 2.43 -16.59 13.44
CA ARG A 50 2.27 -15.12 13.49
C ARG A 50 1.11 -14.67 12.59
N SER A 51 0.38 -13.64 13.00
CA SER A 51 -0.70 -13.04 12.19
C SER A 51 -0.13 -12.40 10.92
N ASN A 52 -0.94 -12.28 9.88
CA ASN A 52 -0.57 -11.55 8.67
C ASN A 52 -0.66 -10.03 8.92
N ALA A 53 0.44 -9.43 9.37
CA ALA A 53 0.47 -8.06 9.84
C ALA A 53 1.69 -7.27 9.35
N ALA A 54 1.58 -5.94 9.36
CA ALA A 54 2.68 -5.04 9.07
C ALA A 54 2.70 -3.82 10.00
N PHE A 55 3.89 -3.27 10.24
CA PHE A 55 4.01 -1.91 10.76
C PHE A 55 3.74 -0.91 9.64
N ILE A 56 2.99 0.14 9.94
CA ILE A 56 2.74 1.23 9.00
C ILE A 56 3.18 2.57 9.59
N SER A 57 3.74 3.44 8.75
CA SER A 57 4.02 4.82 9.12
C SER A 57 3.75 5.76 7.95
N LEU A 58 3.07 6.87 8.22
CA LEU A 58 2.96 7.98 7.29
C LEU A 58 3.85 9.09 7.82
N CYS A 59 4.94 9.36 7.10
CA CYS A 59 5.97 10.26 7.59
C CYS A 59 6.69 10.91 6.41
N ARG A 60 7.19 12.12 6.65
CA ARG A 60 7.92 12.90 5.66
C ARG A 60 9.41 12.59 5.71
N ASN A 61 10.11 12.91 4.62
CA ASN A 61 11.56 12.85 4.56
C ASN A 61 12.24 13.66 5.70
N SER A 62 11.67 14.81 6.06
CA SER A 62 12.17 15.67 7.15
C SER A 62 12.09 15.04 8.54
N GLU A 63 11.30 13.98 8.72
CA GLU A 63 11.06 13.32 10.01
C GLU A 63 11.95 12.09 10.21
N LEU A 64 12.93 11.86 9.31
CA LEU A 64 13.78 10.67 9.31
C LEU A 64 14.36 10.33 10.69
N TYR A 65 14.99 11.29 11.36
CA TYR A 65 15.65 11.02 12.65
C TYR A 65 14.65 10.71 13.78
N GLN A 66 13.48 11.33 13.74
CA GLN A 66 12.40 11.06 14.68
C GLN A 66 11.80 9.67 14.46
N MET A 67 11.64 9.28 13.18
CA MET A 67 11.18 7.96 12.79
C MET A 67 12.22 6.89 13.14
N ALA A 68 13.51 7.16 12.92
CA ALA A 68 14.61 6.27 13.28
C ALA A 68 14.63 5.95 14.79
N GLY A 69 14.35 6.95 15.64
CA GLY A 69 14.20 6.73 17.09
C GLY A 69 13.05 5.78 17.41
N SER A 70 11.91 5.95 16.73
CA SER A 70 10.71 5.13 16.93
C SER A 70 10.90 3.69 16.44
N ILE A 71 11.55 3.51 15.29
CA ILE A 71 11.91 2.19 14.75
C ILE A 71 12.77 1.44 15.76
N ARG A 72 13.84 2.06 16.27
CA ARG A 72 14.76 1.42 17.23
C ARG A 72 14.03 0.89 18.46
N GLN A 73 13.11 1.68 19.03
CA GLN A 73 12.36 1.25 20.20
C GLN A 73 11.44 0.06 19.92
N ILE A 74 10.74 0.07 18.80
CA ILE A 74 9.87 -1.05 18.38
C ILE A 74 10.72 -2.30 18.12
N GLU A 75 11.83 -2.15 17.41
CA GLU A 75 12.76 -3.24 17.10
C GLU A 75 13.35 -3.85 18.37
N ASP A 76 13.90 -3.03 19.27
CA ASP A 76 14.56 -3.49 20.50
C ASP A 76 13.59 -4.20 21.44
N ARG A 77 12.33 -3.73 21.54
CA ARG A 77 11.34 -4.29 22.47
C ARG A 77 10.54 -5.46 21.90
N PHE A 78 10.30 -5.45 20.58
CA PHE A 78 9.37 -6.38 19.95
C PHE A 78 9.88 -6.93 18.63
N ASN A 79 10.08 -6.08 17.62
CA ASN A 79 10.09 -6.55 16.23
C ASN A 79 11.37 -7.30 15.83
N LYS A 80 12.50 -7.09 16.52
CA LYS A 80 13.75 -7.83 16.29
C LYS A 80 13.59 -9.34 16.48
N LYS A 81 12.59 -9.75 17.27
CA LYS A 81 12.19 -11.16 17.38
C LYS A 81 11.40 -11.52 16.13
N PHE A 82 10.25 -10.89 15.92
CA PHE A 82 9.23 -11.36 14.95
C PHE A 82 9.45 -11.01 13.47
N ASN A 83 10.32 -10.03 13.17
CA ASN A 83 10.65 -9.55 11.82
C ASN A 83 9.41 -9.27 10.96
N TYR A 84 8.45 -8.52 11.51
CA TYR A 84 7.33 -8.01 10.72
C TYR A 84 7.81 -6.93 9.74
N PRO A 85 7.18 -6.84 8.56
CA PRO A 85 7.48 -5.82 7.57
C PRO A 85 7.13 -4.42 8.09
N TRP A 86 7.82 -3.41 7.55
CA TRP A 86 7.51 -2.00 7.71
C TRP A 86 7.11 -1.38 6.38
N LEU A 87 5.97 -0.70 6.37
CA LEU A 87 5.42 -0.02 5.21
C LEU A 87 5.40 1.48 5.49
N PHE A 88 6.10 2.24 4.66
CA PHE A 88 6.18 3.68 4.76
C PHE A 88 5.35 4.36 3.67
N PHE A 89 4.60 5.37 4.06
CA PHE A 89 3.78 6.20 3.19
C PHE A 89 4.24 7.65 3.26
N ASN A 90 4.25 8.34 2.13
CA ASN A 90 4.50 9.78 2.06
C ASN A 90 3.75 10.37 0.87
N ASP A 91 3.33 11.64 0.96
CA ASP A 91 2.74 12.35 -0.17
C ASP A 91 3.76 12.75 -1.25
N GLU A 92 5.04 12.72 -0.88
CA GLU A 92 6.17 12.92 -1.77
C GLU A 92 7.02 11.64 -1.92
N PRO A 93 7.82 11.50 -2.99
CA PRO A 93 8.83 10.44 -3.06
C PRO A 93 9.76 10.44 -1.84
N PHE A 94 10.03 9.25 -1.29
CA PHE A 94 11.05 9.11 -0.26
C PHE A 94 12.45 9.34 -0.83
N SER A 95 13.29 10.04 -0.08
CA SER A 95 14.69 10.23 -0.44
C SER A 95 15.47 8.93 -0.31
N GLU A 96 16.55 8.81 -1.09
CA GLU A 96 17.46 7.66 -0.98
C GLU A 96 18.05 7.52 0.44
N GLU A 97 18.31 8.64 1.10
CA GLU A 97 18.75 8.66 2.49
C GLU A 97 17.70 8.05 3.42
N PHE A 98 16.43 8.45 3.26
CA PHE A 98 15.34 7.94 4.09
C PHE A 98 15.24 6.42 3.97
N ILE A 99 15.20 5.92 2.74
CA ILE A 99 15.11 4.48 2.43
C ILE A 99 16.33 3.74 2.99
N ARG A 100 17.53 4.26 2.78
CA ARG A 100 18.78 3.63 3.23
C ARG A 100 18.83 3.51 4.76
N VAL A 101 18.57 4.61 5.47
CA VAL A 101 18.63 4.65 6.94
C VAL A 101 17.57 3.75 7.55
N THR A 102 16.30 3.91 7.16
CA THR A 102 15.20 3.10 7.73
C THR A 102 15.36 1.61 7.42
N SER A 103 15.74 1.23 6.20
CA SER A 103 16.00 -0.18 5.86
C SER A 103 17.17 -0.80 6.63
N SER A 104 18.15 -0.01 7.06
CA SER A 104 19.26 -0.49 7.90
C SER A 104 18.88 -0.72 9.37
N LEU A 105 17.81 -0.08 9.84
CA LEU A 105 17.36 -0.16 11.23
C LEU A 105 16.35 -1.28 11.46
N VAL A 106 15.56 -1.59 10.43
CA VAL A 106 14.48 -2.59 10.49
C VAL A 106 15.03 -4.00 10.32
N SER A 107 14.52 -4.94 11.12
CA SER A 107 14.91 -6.36 11.04
C SER A 107 14.18 -7.14 9.93
N GLY A 108 12.95 -6.75 9.61
CA GLY A 108 12.13 -7.30 8.52
C GLY A 108 12.27 -6.55 7.18
N PRO A 109 11.44 -6.91 6.18
CA PRO A 109 11.43 -6.20 4.90
C PRO A 109 10.78 -4.81 5.02
N THR A 110 11.25 -3.87 4.20
CA THR A 110 10.71 -2.51 4.10
C THR A 110 10.09 -2.27 2.73
N GLU A 111 8.95 -1.58 2.69
CA GLU A 111 8.31 -1.12 1.45
C GLU A 111 7.95 0.36 1.59
N TYR A 112 8.05 1.10 0.47
CA TYR A 112 7.87 2.55 0.43
C TYR A 112 6.86 2.87 -0.67
N ALA A 113 5.79 3.57 -0.33
CA ALA A 113 4.75 3.97 -1.26
C ALA A 113 4.50 5.48 -1.22
N ILE A 114 4.27 6.05 -2.39
CA ILE A 114 3.79 7.41 -2.54
C ILE A 114 2.28 7.39 -2.49
N VAL A 115 1.69 8.29 -1.70
CA VAL A 115 0.24 8.43 -1.64
C VAL A 115 -0.26 9.04 -2.96
N PRO A 116 -1.21 8.41 -3.66
CA PRO A 116 -1.79 8.99 -4.86
C PRO A 116 -2.42 10.35 -4.57
N HIS A 117 -2.21 11.33 -5.45
CA HIS A 117 -2.75 12.68 -5.28
C HIS A 117 -4.27 12.70 -5.08
N ALA A 118 -5.03 11.81 -5.73
CA ALA A 118 -6.48 11.68 -5.53
C ALA A 118 -6.87 11.30 -4.08
N HIS A 119 -6.00 10.60 -3.37
CA HIS A 119 -6.16 10.26 -1.96
C HIS A 119 -5.59 11.34 -1.04
N TRP A 120 -4.72 12.22 -1.57
CA TRP A 120 -4.01 13.28 -0.86
C TRP A 120 -4.25 14.66 -1.51
N SER A 121 -5.49 15.13 -1.47
CA SER A 121 -5.89 16.48 -1.88
C SER A 121 -7.36 16.70 -1.55
N TYR A 122 -7.87 17.89 -1.84
CA TYR A 122 -9.30 18.11 -1.87
C TYR A 122 -9.94 17.36 -3.04
N PRO A 123 -11.06 16.68 -2.80
CA PRO A 123 -11.88 16.19 -3.90
C PRO A 123 -12.56 17.36 -4.63
N GLU A 124 -12.94 17.14 -5.89
CA GLU A 124 -13.45 18.18 -6.79
C GLU A 124 -14.71 18.91 -6.29
N TRP A 125 -15.50 18.27 -5.43
CA TRP A 125 -16.73 18.86 -4.87
C TRP A 125 -16.48 19.77 -3.66
N VAL A 126 -15.24 19.91 -3.19
CA VAL A 126 -14.92 20.80 -2.07
C VAL A 126 -14.63 22.21 -2.57
N ASP A 127 -15.39 23.17 -2.05
CA ASP A 127 -15.14 24.60 -2.22
C ASP A 127 -13.87 24.99 -1.43
N LEU A 128 -12.80 25.31 -2.15
CA LEU A 128 -11.50 25.63 -1.58
C LEU A 128 -11.53 26.92 -0.75
N GLN A 129 -12.38 27.88 -1.14
CA GLN A 129 -12.50 29.15 -0.43
C GLN A 129 -13.18 28.93 0.93
N LYS A 130 -14.30 28.20 0.95
CA LYS A 130 -14.96 27.82 2.22
C LYS A 130 -14.07 26.96 3.11
N ALA A 131 -13.31 26.03 2.51
CA ALA A 131 -12.35 25.23 3.27
C ALA A 131 -11.31 26.15 3.94
N LYS A 132 -10.78 27.14 3.20
CA LYS A 132 -9.79 28.10 3.72
C LYS A 132 -10.38 28.93 4.85
N GLU A 133 -11.57 29.50 4.66
CA GLU A 133 -12.27 30.27 5.69
C GLU A 133 -12.48 29.45 6.98
N GLY A 134 -12.84 28.16 6.83
CA GLY A 134 -12.94 27.25 7.96
C GLY A 134 -11.61 27.04 8.69
N ARG A 135 -10.50 26.90 7.96
CA ARG A 135 -9.16 26.80 8.56
C ARG A 135 -8.75 28.08 9.26
N ASP A 136 -9.00 29.24 8.65
CA ASP A 136 -8.71 30.55 9.25
C ASP A 136 -9.52 30.76 10.54
N ALA A 137 -10.79 30.33 10.56
CA ALA A 137 -11.63 30.39 11.77
C ALA A 137 -11.12 29.47 12.88
N LEU A 138 -10.59 28.28 12.57
CA LEU A 138 -9.95 27.39 13.53
C LEU A 138 -8.65 27.98 14.08
N ALA A 139 -7.87 28.63 13.22
CA ALA A 139 -6.64 29.31 13.61
C ALA A 139 -6.92 30.48 14.56
N ALA A 140 -7.95 31.29 14.26
CA ALA A 140 -8.38 32.40 15.13
C ALA A 140 -8.83 31.93 16.53
N GLN A 141 -9.30 30.68 16.64
CA GLN A 141 -9.66 30.03 17.91
C GLN A 141 -8.47 29.36 18.62
N ASN A 142 -7.25 29.51 18.10
CA ASN A 142 -6.03 28.86 18.60
C ASN A 142 -6.12 27.32 18.62
N VAL A 143 -6.87 26.72 17.69
CA VAL A 143 -6.91 25.27 17.54
C VAL A 143 -5.58 24.80 16.96
N ILE A 144 -4.97 23.80 17.61
CA ILE A 144 -3.68 23.24 17.18
C ILE A 144 -3.81 22.71 15.74
N TYR A 145 -2.88 23.13 14.88
CA TYR A 145 -2.89 22.86 13.44
C TYR A 145 -4.15 23.35 12.70
N GLY A 146 -4.89 24.33 13.25
CA GLY A 146 -6.13 24.86 12.68
C GLY A 146 -5.99 25.29 11.22
N GLU A 147 -4.94 26.06 10.93
CA GLU A 147 -4.59 26.56 9.59
C GLU A 147 -3.93 25.53 8.66
N SER A 148 -3.46 24.39 9.20
CA SER A 148 -2.64 23.45 8.43
C SER A 148 -3.47 22.62 7.47
N GLU A 149 -3.37 22.94 6.18
CA GLU A 149 -4.00 22.18 5.11
C GLU A 149 -3.47 20.75 5.01
N SER A 150 -2.14 20.59 5.04
CA SER A 150 -1.52 19.27 4.98
C SER A 150 -1.94 18.36 6.14
N TYR A 151 -2.22 18.93 7.32
CA TYR A 151 -2.76 18.17 8.45
C TYR A 151 -4.19 17.68 8.19
N ARG A 152 -5.03 18.47 7.50
CA ARG A 152 -6.38 18.02 7.10
C ARG A 152 -6.33 16.92 6.04
N HIS A 153 -5.41 17.01 5.09
CA HIS A 153 -5.16 15.94 4.13
C HIS A 153 -4.70 14.66 4.83
N MET A 154 -3.78 14.76 5.80
CA MET A 154 -3.35 13.62 6.62
C MET A 154 -4.51 12.98 7.36
N CYS A 155 -5.35 13.77 8.05
CA CYS A 155 -6.53 13.26 8.74
C CYS A 155 -7.46 12.52 7.78
N ARG A 156 -7.79 13.11 6.62
CA ARG A 156 -8.63 12.48 5.60
C ARG A 156 -8.04 11.16 5.10
N TYR A 157 -6.74 11.15 4.81
CA TYR A 157 -6.05 9.97 4.31
C TYR A 157 -6.08 8.82 5.32
N MET A 158 -5.76 9.12 6.58
CA MET A 158 -5.77 8.13 7.66
C MET A 158 -7.18 7.66 8.03
N SER A 159 -8.21 8.48 7.83
CA SER A 159 -9.59 8.09 8.09
C SER A 159 -10.20 7.17 7.03
N GLY A 160 -9.69 7.13 5.78
CA GLY A 160 -10.40 6.39 4.73
C GLY A 160 -9.61 5.89 3.52
N PHE A 161 -8.32 6.19 3.39
CA PHE A 161 -7.56 5.86 2.17
C PHE A 161 -6.32 4.99 2.39
N PHE A 162 -5.71 5.01 3.58
CA PHE A 162 -4.46 4.26 3.82
C PHE A 162 -4.59 2.76 3.51
N HIS A 163 -5.72 2.14 3.86
CA HIS A 163 -6.01 0.72 3.63
C HIS A 163 -6.19 0.36 2.14
N GLN A 164 -6.32 1.34 1.26
CA GLN A 164 -6.47 1.14 -0.18
C GLN A 164 -5.12 1.04 -0.91
N GLN A 165 -4.01 1.31 -0.22
CA GLN A 165 -2.67 1.21 -0.78
C GLN A 165 -2.32 -0.22 -1.16
N GLU A 166 -1.81 -0.41 -2.38
CA GLU A 166 -1.53 -1.76 -2.90
C GLU A 166 -0.56 -2.54 -2.01
N ILE A 167 0.45 -1.86 -1.45
CA ILE A 167 1.43 -2.49 -0.54
C ILE A 167 0.80 -3.00 0.77
N LEU A 168 -0.37 -2.47 1.16
CA LEU A 168 -1.06 -2.84 2.39
C LEU A 168 -2.17 -3.89 2.18
N LYS A 169 -2.73 -4.02 0.96
CA LYS A 169 -3.85 -4.93 0.66
C LYS A 169 -3.59 -6.41 0.96
N LYS A 170 -2.32 -6.80 1.05
CA LYS A 170 -1.90 -8.18 1.35
C LYS A 170 -1.86 -8.50 2.85
N TYR A 171 -2.11 -7.54 3.73
CA TYR A 171 -2.06 -7.72 5.19
C TYR A 171 -3.44 -7.58 5.83
N ASP A 172 -3.73 -8.41 6.83
CA ASP A 172 -5.00 -8.41 7.56
C ASP A 172 -4.98 -7.43 8.75
N TYR A 173 -3.80 -7.19 9.31
CA TYR A 173 -3.60 -6.31 10.46
C TYR A 173 -2.50 -5.29 10.20
N TYR A 174 -2.61 -4.14 10.83
CA TYR A 174 -1.56 -3.14 10.84
C TYR A 174 -1.31 -2.60 12.24
N TRP A 175 -0.07 -2.22 12.50
CA TRP A 175 0.30 -1.43 13.67
C TRP A 175 0.84 -0.09 13.18
N ARG A 176 0.06 0.98 13.41
CA ARG A 176 0.48 2.35 13.09
C ARG A 176 1.52 2.86 14.08
N VAL A 177 2.65 3.33 13.55
CA VAL A 177 3.75 3.90 14.32
C VAL A 177 4.03 5.30 13.79
N GLU A 178 4.02 6.27 14.69
CA GLU A 178 4.35 7.66 14.37
C GLU A 178 5.81 7.97 14.70
N PRO A 179 6.42 8.99 14.08
CA PRO A 179 7.68 9.54 14.53
C PRO A 179 7.61 10.04 15.98
N SER A 180 8.75 10.07 16.68
CA SER A 180 8.90 10.60 18.05
C SER A 180 8.11 9.89 19.17
N ILE A 181 7.80 8.59 19.04
CA ILE A 181 7.27 7.79 20.16
C ILE A 181 8.39 7.33 21.12
N GLN A 182 8.04 6.90 22.35
CA GLN A 182 8.96 6.45 23.41
C GLN A 182 8.59 5.10 24.04
#